data_AF-A0A8T5R3Z0-F1
#
_entry.id   AF-A0A8T5R3Z0-F1
#
_cell.length_a   1.000
_cell.length_b   1.000
_cell.length_c   1.000
_cell.angle_alpha   90.00
_cell.angle_beta   90.00
_cell.angle_gamma   90.00
#
_symmetry.space_group_name_H-M   'P 1'
#
loop_
_entity.id
_entity.type
_entity.pdbx_description
1 polymer ?
#
loop_
_entity_poly.entity_id
_entity_poly.type
_entity_poly.pdbx_seq_one_letter_code
_entity_poly.pdbx_strand_id
1 'polypeptide(L)' 'MAWTPPTKFTVFFSFLLLAGGLFILIELFFSLTGILPVLALGTFSSTETWGIIGMGLVFLAWFFMFLGVRVKGL' A
#
# COMPACT_ATOMS: atom_id res chain seq x y z
N MET A 1 11.47 19.85 -17.41
CA MET A 1 10.88 18.49 -17.37
C MET A 1 9.43 18.64 -17.76
N ALA A 2 9.04 18.14 -18.94
CA ALA A 2 7.62 18.11 -19.29
C ALA A 2 6.94 17.11 -18.36
N TRP A 3 5.91 17.57 -17.63
CA TRP A 3 5.11 16.68 -16.80
C TRP A 3 4.38 15.70 -17.72
N THR A 4 4.85 14.45 -17.78
CA THR A 4 4.17 13.40 -18.52
C THR A 4 3.27 12.62 -17.57
N PRO A 5 1.97 12.50 -17.87
CA PRO A 5 1.05 11.82 -16.98
C PRO A 5 1.41 10.31 -16.90
N PRO A 6 1.27 9.70 -15.70
CA PRO A 6 1.49 8.28 -15.52
C PRO A 6 0.53 7.45 -16.40
N THR A 7 0.89 6.21 -16.71
CA THR A 7 -0.02 5.32 -17.46
C THR A 7 -1.29 5.05 -16.64
N LYS A 8 -2.42 4.86 -17.33
CA LYS A 8 -3.68 4.43 -16.70
C LYS A 8 -3.51 3.17 -15.86
N PHE A 9 -2.68 2.23 -16.32
CA PHE A 9 -2.35 1.00 -15.59
C PHE A 9 -1.62 1.27 -14.28
N THR A 10 -0.60 2.14 -14.29
CA THR A 10 0.13 2.51 -13.07
C THR A 10 -0.79 3.18 -12.07
N VAL A 11 -1.67 4.06 -12.52
CA VAL A 11 -2.68 4.71 -11.67
C VAL A 11 -3.60 3.66 -11.04
N PHE A 12 -4.21 2.80 -11.85
CA PHE A 12 -5.11 1.76 -11.35
C PHE A 12 -4.44 0.84 -10.32
N PHE A 13 -3.22 0.38 -10.59
CA PHE A 13 -2.46 -0.49 -9.69
C PHE A 13 -2.08 0.22 -8.38
N SER A 14 -1.66 1.49 -8.46
CA SER A 14 -1.35 2.30 -7.27
C SER A 14 -2.58 2.52 -6.38
N PHE A 15 -3.76 2.72 -6.98
CA PHE A 15 -5.01 2.86 -6.23
C PHE A 15 -5.43 1.55 -5.55
N LEU A 16 -5.27 0.40 -6.21
CA LEU A 16 -5.56 -0.90 -5.59
C LEU A 16 -4.64 -1.18 -4.40
N LEU A 17 -3.34 -0.92 -4.54
CA LEU A 17 -2.38 -1.07 -3.44
C LEU A 17 -2.69 -0.12 -2.29
N LEU A 18 -3.06 1.14 -2.60
CA LEU A 18 -3.43 2.11 -1.59
C LEU A 18 -4.70 1.68 -0.84
N ALA A 19 -5.74 1.25 -1.56
CA ALA A 19 -6.98 0.79 -0.97
C ALA A 19 -6.75 -0.43 -0.08
N GLY A 20 -5.93 -1.39 -0.52
CA GLY A 20 -5.54 -2.55 0.29
C GLY A 20 -4.75 -2.16 1.54
N GLY A 21 -3.77 -1.26 1.41
CA GLY A 21 -2.98 -0.77 2.55
C GLY A 21 -3.85 -0.03 3.58
N LEU A 22 -4.72 0.86 3.13
CA LEU A 22 -5.66 1.58 3.99
C LEU A 22 -6.67 0.65 4.65
N PHE A 23 -7.17 -0.36 3.92
CA PHE A 23 -8.07 -1.36 4.48
C PHE A 23 -7.42 -2.10 5.67
N ILE A 24 -6.18 -2.56 5.51
CA ILE A 24 -5.43 -3.23 6.59
C ILE A 24 -5.24 -2.29 7.79
N LEU A 25 -4.86 -1.03 7.55
CA LEU A 25 -4.66 -0.06 8.64
C LEU A 25 -5.97 0.22 9.38
N ILE A 26 -7.07 0.45 8.66
CA ILE A 26 -8.39 0.68 9.28
C ILE A 26 -8.80 -0.54 10.11
N GLU A 27 -8.60 -1.74 9.59
CA GLU A 27 -8.93 -2.96 10.33
C GLU A 27 -8.06 -3.10 11.60
N LEU A 28 -6.80 -2.69 11.58
CA LEU A 28 -5.96 -2.70 12.78
C LEU A 28 -6.38 -1.68 13.84
N PHE A 29 -6.82 -0.48 13.43
CA PHE A 29 -7.22 0.58 14.36
C PHE A 29 -8.61 0.37 14.95
N PHE A 30 -9.54 -0.16 14.16
CA PHE A 30 -10.96 -0.26 14.52
C PHE A 30 -11.45 -1.68 14.74
N SER A 31 -10.68 -2.71 14.36
CA SER A 31 -11.02 -4.13 14.52
C SER A 31 -12.43 -4.48 14.04
N LEU A 32 -12.83 -3.94 12.89
CA LEU A 32 -14.23 -3.91 12.44
C LEU A 32 -14.75 -5.29 12.01
N THR A 33 -13.89 -6.13 11.42
CA THR A 33 -14.31 -7.34 10.73
C THR A 33 -13.62 -8.61 11.23
N GLY A 34 -12.47 -8.50 11.89
CA GLY A 34 -11.67 -9.64 12.34
C GLY A 34 -11.15 -10.50 11.19
N ILE A 35 -11.14 -9.98 9.95
CA ILE A 35 -10.72 -10.72 8.75
C ILE A 35 -9.21 -10.98 8.73
N LEU A 36 -8.41 -10.17 9.44
CA LEU A 36 -6.96 -10.35 9.50
C LEU A 36 -6.60 -11.59 10.33
N PRO A 37 -6.02 -12.64 9.73
CA PRO A 37 -5.60 -13.81 10.47
C PRO A 37 -4.41 -13.48 11.39
N VAL A 38 -4.23 -14.29 12.44
CA VAL A 38 -3.06 -14.20 13.31
C VAL A 38 -1.81 -14.56 12.50
N LEU A 39 -1.00 -13.54 12.22
CA LEU A 39 0.26 -13.66 11.49
C LEU A 39 1.38 -13.04 12.34
N ALA A 40 1.97 -13.82 13.24
CA ALA A 40 3.12 -13.40 14.03
C ALA A 40 4.42 -13.77 13.29
N LEU A 41 5.34 -12.82 13.19
CA LEU A 41 6.62 -12.99 12.50
C LEU A 41 7.77 -12.89 13.52
N GLY A 42 8.15 -14.04 14.06
CA GLY A 42 9.23 -14.14 15.06
C GLY A 42 8.89 -13.36 16.33
N THR A 43 9.58 -12.24 16.55
CA THR A 43 9.40 -11.35 17.70
C THR A 43 8.24 -10.35 17.53
N PHE A 44 7.71 -10.19 16.32
CA PHE A 44 6.63 -9.26 16.05
C PHE A 44 5.27 -9.89 16.35
N SER A 45 4.44 -9.16 17.10
CA SER A 45 3.03 -9.48 17.26
C SER A 45 2.30 -9.40 15.92
N SER A 46 1.12 -10.03 15.83
CA SER A 46 0.32 -9.98 14.61
C SER A 46 -0.09 -8.57 14.22
N THR A 47 -0.40 -7.72 15.20
CA THR A 47 -0.75 -6.32 14.98
C THR A 47 0.42 -5.55 14.36
N GLU A 48 1.63 -5.73 14.87
CA GLU A 48 2.84 -5.07 14.34
C GLU A 48 3.16 -5.57 12.93
N THR A 49 3.05 -6.88 12.70
CA THR A 49 3.30 -7.50 11.40
C THR A 49 2.35 -6.95 10.33
N TRP A 50 1.04 -6.93 10.61
CA TRP A 50 0.05 -6.36 9.72
C TRP A 50 0.21 -4.85 9.56
N GLY A 51 0.63 -4.14 10.61
CA GLY A 51 0.92 -2.71 10.55
C GLY A 51 2.06 -2.39 9.58
N ILE A 52 3.14 -3.19 9.62
CA ILE A 52 4.27 -3.08 8.68
C ILE A 52 3.81 -3.37 7.25
N ILE A 53 3.00 -4.41 7.03
CA ILE A 53 2.45 -4.75 5.72
C ILE A 53 1.56 -3.61 5.18
N GLY A 54 0.65 -3.09 6.01
CA GLY A 54 -0.25 -1.99 5.64
C GLY A 54 0.52 -0.73 5.25
N MET A 55 1.48 -0.31 6.07
CA MET A 55 2.36 0.83 5.76
C MET A 55 3.21 0.57 4.51
N GLY A 56 3.74 -0.65 4.34
CA GLY A 56 4.50 -1.05 3.17
C GLY A 56 3.69 -0.94 1.88
N LEU A 57 2.41 -1.35 1.91
CA LEU A 57 1.51 -1.23 0.76
C LEU A 57 1.19 0.23 0.40
N VAL A 58 0.95 1.08 1.41
CA VAL A 58 0.75 2.53 1.19
C VAL A 58 2.00 3.17 0.58
N PHE A 59 3.18 2.82 1.08
CA PHE A 59 4.45 3.30 0.54
C PHE A 59 4.68 2.80 -0.90
N LEU A 60 4.42 1.52 -1.18
CA LEU A 60 4.52 0.93 -2.51
C LEU A 60 3.56 1.60 -3.50
N ALA A 61 2.33 1.88 -3.08
CA ALA A 61 1.35 2.61 -3.90
C ALA A 61 1.90 3.98 -4.32
N TRP A 62 2.44 4.74 -3.37
CA TRP A 62 3.05 6.04 -3.63
C TRP A 62 4.30 5.92 -4.52
N PHE A 63 5.16 4.94 -4.25
CA PHE A 63 6.38 4.70 -5.02
C PHE A 63 6.08 4.33 -6.48
N PHE A 64 5.06 3.50 -6.74
CA PHE A 64 4.63 3.19 -8.11
C PHE A 64 4.09 4.41 -8.83
N MET A 65 3.34 5.27 -8.13
CA MET A 65 2.84 6.52 -8.71
C MET A 65 4.00 7.45 -9.08
N PHE A 66 4.99 7.58 -8.20
CA PHE A 66 6.21 8.35 -8.46
C PHE A 66 7.02 7.80 -9.64
N LEU A 67 7.24 6.49 -9.70
CA LEU A 67 7.90 5.84 -10.84
C LEU A 67 7.11 6.03 -12.13
N GLY A 68 5.79 5.91 -12.10
CA GLY A 68 4.93 6.13 -13.26
C GLY A 68 5.08 7.50 -13.88
N VAL A 69 5.35 8.52 -13.06
CA VAL A 69 5.63 9.89 -13.52
C VAL A 69 7.05 10.01 -14.08
N ARG A 70 8.06 9.38 -13.47
CA ARG A 70 9.47 9.53 -13.89
C ARG A 70 9.85 8.69 -15.12
N VAL A 71 9.34 7.47 -15.26
CA VAL A 71 9.75 6.55 -16.34
C VAL A 71 9.21 6.98 -17.71
N LYS A 72 8.14 7.78 -17.75
CA LYS A 72 7.64 8.41 -18.98
C LYS A 72 8.25 9.79 -19.27
N GLY A 73 9.13 10.27 -18.41
CA GLY A 73 9.72 11.61 -18.46
C GLY A 73 11.14 11.66 -19.05
N LEU A 74 11.68 10.53 -19.54
CA LEU A 74 12.93 10.43 -20.31
C LEU A 74 12.63 10.26 -21.79
#